data_AF-F8PSW0-F1
#
_entry.id   AF-F8PSW0-F1
#
_cell.length_a   1.000
_cell.length_b   1.000
_cell.length_c   1.000
_cell.angle_alpha   90.00
_cell.angle_beta   90.00
_cell.angle_gamma   90.00
#
_symmetry.space_group_name_H-M   'P 1'
#
loop_
_entity.id
_entity.type
_entity.pdbx_description
1 polymer ?
#
loop_
_entity_poly.entity_id
_entity_poly.type
_entity_poly.pdbx_seq_one_letter_code
_entity_poly.pdbx_strand_id
1 'polypeptide(L)'
;MSPPTDVRRRPGPLDLTGSKKDIPPPLPSAIATARVIEDLGQIQYPDGIKSPKVELNVGAKDGKFRYDRDFLLQFMSLCREKPDMLPPLDAIGIEPLDQA
;
A
#
# COMPACT_ATOMS: atom_id res chain seq x y z
N MET A 1 -56.96 -28.74 -15.91
CA MET A 1 -56.07 -28.53 -14.75
C MET A 1 -54.83 -27.82 -15.27
N SER A 2 -54.61 -26.55 -14.92
CA SER A 2 -53.43 -25.78 -15.34
C SER A 2 -52.48 -25.59 -14.14
N PRO A 3 -51.14 -25.58 -14.32
CA PRO A 3 -50.20 -25.52 -13.19
C PRO A 3 -50.04 -24.08 -12.68
N PRO A 4 -49.63 -23.87 -11.41
CA PRO A 4 -49.42 -22.54 -10.87
C PRO A 4 -48.09 -21.94 -11.35
N THR A 5 -48.11 -20.65 -11.67
CA THR A 5 -46.95 -19.85 -12.07
C THR A 5 -46.14 -19.41 -10.85
N ASP A 6 -44.87 -19.79 -10.80
CA ASP A 6 -43.92 -19.40 -9.75
C ASP A 6 -43.43 -17.96 -10.01
N VAL A 7 -43.92 -17.00 -9.19
CA VAL A 7 -43.56 -15.58 -9.32
C VAL A 7 -42.28 -15.32 -8.53
N ARG A 8 -41.14 -15.30 -9.24
CA ARG A 8 -39.84 -14.86 -8.69
C ARG A 8 -39.96 -13.44 -8.16
N ARG A 9 -40.04 -13.29 -6.84
CA ARG A 9 -40.03 -11.98 -6.17
C ARG A 9 -38.64 -11.38 -6.28
N ARG A 10 -38.56 -10.16 -6.80
CA ARG A 10 -37.34 -9.36 -6.83
C ARG A 10 -36.93 -9.05 -5.38
N PRO A 11 -35.66 -9.21 -4.99
CA PRO A 11 -35.20 -8.79 -3.67
C PRO A 11 -35.54 -7.31 -3.43
N GLY A 12 -36.00 -7.00 -2.22
CA GLY A 12 -36.31 -5.64 -1.82
C GLY A 12 -35.06 -4.75 -1.75
N PRO A 13 -35.24 -3.43 -1.62
CA PRO A 13 -34.14 -2.48 -1.45
C PRO A 13 -33.24 -2.87 -0.28
N LEU A 14 -31.93 -2.76 -0.48
CA LEU A 14 -30.93 -3.07 0.54
C LEU A 14 -31.02 -2.06 1.69
N ASP A 15 -31.41 -2.51 2.88
CA ASP A 15 -31.49 -1.69 4.07
C ASP A 15 -30.11 -1.60 4.76
N LEU A 16 -29.56 -0.38 4.83
CA LEU A 16 -28.25 -0.06 5.40
C LEU A 16 -28.34 0.57 6.81
N THR A 17 -29.52 0.55 7.44
CA THR A 17 -29.74 1.16 8.76
C THR A 17 -28.90 0.53 9.88
N GLY A 18 -28.55 -0.76 9.77
CA GLY A 18 -27.70 -1.47 10.75
C GLY A 18 -26.18 -1.31 10.55
N SER A 19 -25.73 -0.72 9.43
CA SER A 19 -24.30 -0.58 9.08
C SER A 19 -23.63 0.67 9.65
N LYS A 20 -24.37 1.58 10.29
CA LYS A 20 -23.81 2.76 10.96
C LYS A 20 -23.25 2.39 12.34
N LYS A 21 -22.21 1.56 12.36
CA LYS A 21 -21.34 1.51 13.53
C LYS A 21 -20.41 2.72 13.42
N ASP A 22 -20.39 3.57 14.44
CA ASP A 22 -19.35 4.58 14.61
C ASP A 22 -18.04 3.83 14.86
N ILE A 23 -17.38 3.43 13.77
CA ILE A 23 -16.08 2.79 13.81
C ILE A 23 -15.07 3.93 14.01
N PRO A 24 -14.28 3.93 15.09
CA PRO A 24 -13.23 4.92 15.25
C PRO A 24 -12.31 4.89 14.02
N PRO A 25 -11.80 6.05 13.58
CA PRO A 25 -10.94 6.11 12.42
C PRO A 25 -9.74 5.15 12.61
N PRO A 26 -9.30 4.47 11.54
CA PRO A 26 -8.14 3.60 11.63
C PRO A 26 -6.94 4.39 12.16
N LEU A 27 -6.11 3.72 12.97
CA LEU A 27 -4.87 4.33 13.46
C LEU A 27 -3.98 4.68 12.25
N PRO A 28 -3.26 5.81 12.29
CA PRO A 28 -2.35 6.17 11.23
C PRO A 28 -1.28 5.08 11.06
N SER A 29 -0.97 4.74 9.81
CA SER A 29 0.04 3.73 9.48
C SER A 29 1.42 4.14 10.01
N ALA A 30 2.30 3.17 10.24
CA ALA A 30 3.67 3.44 10.67
C ALA A 30 4.39 4.42 9.73
N ILE A 31 4.15 4.29 8.41
CA ILE A 31 4.67 5.20 7.37
C ILE A 31 4.15 6.63 7.57
N ALA A 32 2.87 6.81 7.91
CA ALA A 32 2.27 8.13 8.12
C ALA A 32 2.87 8.88 9.32
N THR A 33 3.35 8.15 10.33
CA THR A 33 3.98 8.73 11.52
C THR A 33 5.51 8.75 11.49
N ALA A 34 6.12 8.13 10.48
CA ALA A 34 7.58 7.99 10.38
C ALA A 34 8.25 9.34 10.07
N ARG A 35 9.50 9.49 10.53
CA ARG A 35 10.35 10.63 10.16
C ARG A 35 11.13 10.31 8.90
N VAL A 36 11.30 11.32 8.04
CA VAL A 36 12.18 11.20 6.87
C VAL A 36 13.61 11.02 7.35
N ILE A 37 14.34 10.11 6.70
CA ILE A 37 15.75 9.85 7.02
C ILE A 37 16.58 11.03 6.52
N GLU A 38 17.37 11.63 7.41
CA GLU A 38 18.28 12.74 7.10
C GLU A 38 19.73 12.30 6.92
N ASP A 39 20.14 11.25 7.64
CA ASP A 39 21.47 10.64 7.58
C ASP A 39 21.35 9.11 7.57
N LEU A 40 21.92 8.47 6.53
CA LEU A 40 21.95 7.00 6.42
C LEU A 40 22.81 6.34 7.50
N GLY A 41 23.82 7.03 8.03
CA GLY A 41 24.71 6.51 9.06
C GLY A 41 24.03 6.33 10.43
N GLN A 42 22.93 7.04 10.69
CA GLN A 42 22.14 6.92 11.92
C GLN A 42 21.16 5.75 11.89
N ILE A 43 20.96 5.11 10.73
CA ILE A 43 19.95 4.07 10.58
C ILE A 43 20.60 2.69 10.78
N GLN A 44 20.25 2.06 11.90
CA GLN A 44 20.64 0.69 12.18
C GLN A 44 19.67 -0.28 11.50
N TYR A 45 20.19 -1.14 10.63
CA TYR A 45 19.41 -2.23 10.02
C TYR A 45 19.56 -3.50 10.87
N PRO A 46 18.47 -4.27 11.07
CA PRO A 46 18.50 -5.51 11.84
C PRO A 46 19.23 -6.64 11.09
N ASP A 47 19.57 -7.70 11.82
CA ASP A 47 20.23 -8.87 11.25
C ASP A 47 19.45 -9.46 10.06
N GLY A 48 20.19 -9.79 8.99
CA GLY A 48 19.61 -10.32 7.76
C GLY A 48 19.08 -9.26 6.78
N ILE A 49 19.00 -7.98 7.18
CA ILE A 49 18.66 -6.88 6.27
C ILE A 49 19.94 -6.13 5.87
N LYS A 50 20.19 -6.05 4.57
CA LYS A 50 21.32 -5.33 4.01
C LYS A 50 21.09 -3.82 4.14
N SER A 51 22.10 -3.10 4.59
CA SER A 51 22.13 -1.63 4.56
C SER A 51 22.35 -1.10 3.13
N PRO A 52 22.00 0.17 2.85
CA PRO A 52 22.28 0.82 1.57
C PRO A 52 23.78 0.86 1.27
N LYS A 53 24.14 0.76 -0.02
CA LYS A 53 25.54 0.93 -0.45
C LYS A 53 26.00 2.37 -0.26
N VAL A 54 26.92 2.58 0.68
CA VAL A 54 27.48 3.90 1.03
C VAL A 54 28.17 4.55 -0.17
N GLU A 55 28.79 3.74 -1.03
CA GLU A 55 29.49 4.19 -2.24
C GLU A 55 28.57 4.95 -3.22
N LEU A 56 27.27 4.61 -3.25
CA LEU A 56 26.30 5.30 -4.10
C LEU A 56 25.93 6.69 -3.56
N ASN A 57 26.25 6.97 -2.31
CA ASN A 57 25.84 8.17 -1.57
C ASN A 57 27.02 9.08 -1.19
N VAL A 58 28.21 8.85 -1.76
CA VAL A 58 29.36 9.74 -1.54
C VAL A 58 29.03 11.13 -2.09
N GLY A 59 28.90 12.12 -1.19
CA GLY A 59 28.51 13.48 -1.54
C GLY A 59 27.02 13.66 -1.88
N ALA A 60 26.17 12.67 -1.57
CA ALA A 60 24.73 12.85 -1.65
C ALA A 60 24.29 13.94 -0.66
N LYS A 61 23.26 14.71 -1.05
CA LYS A 61 22.64 15.68 -0.14
C LYS A 61 21.69 14.94 0.80
N ASP A 62 21.59 15.42 2.03
CA ASP A 62 20.66 14.91 3.04
C ASP A 62 19.23 14.78 2.47
N GLY A 63 18.58 13.66 2.78
CA GLY A 63 17.25 13.33 2.26
C GLY A 63 17.19 12.97 0.76
N LYS A 64 18.31 12.97 0.03
CA LYS A 64 18.40 12.57 -1.39
C LYS A 64 19.37 11.42 -1.57
N PHE A 65 18.94 10.24 -1.16
CA PHE A 65 19.75 9.03 -1.19
C PHE A 65 19.52 8.19 -2.44
N ARG A 66 20.60 7.55 -2.89
CA ARG A 66 20.61 6.56 -3.96
C ARG A 66 20.66 5.16 -3.35
N TYR A 67 19.78 4.30 -3.83
CA TYR A 67 19.65 2.92 -3.38
C TYR A 67 19.89 1.97 -4.54
N ASP A 68 20.60 0.87 -4.30
CA ASP A 68 20.72 -0.19 -5.29
C ASP A 68 19.47 -1.07 -5.32
N ARG A 69 19.29 -1.78 -6.44
CA ARG A 69 18.13 -2.62 -6.68
C ARG A 69 17.93 -3.67 -5.59
N ASP A 70 19.00 -4.34 -5.18
CA ASP A 70 18.91 -5.45 -4.23
C ASP A 70 18.46 -4.96 -2.85
N PHE A 71 18.92 -3.78 -2.43
CA PHE A 71 18.43 -3.14 -1.21
C PHE A 71 16.92 -2.86 -1.28
N LEU A 72 16.46 -2.22 -2.37
CA LEU A 72 15.05 -1.85 -2.55
C LEU A 72 14.12 -3.07 -2.58
N LEU A 73 14.57 -4.18 -3.18
CA LEU A 73 13.77 -5.40 -3.27
C LEU A 73 13.53 -6.10 -1.93
N GLN A 74 14.32 -5.81 -0.89
CA GLN A 74 14.05 -6.33 0.46
C GLN A 74 12.68 -5.91 0.98
N PHE A 75 12.16 -4.76 0.53
CA PHE A 75 10.86 -4.22 0.93
C PHE A 75 9.68 -4.84 0.18
N MET A 76 9.91 -5.56 -0.93
CA MET A 76 8.84 -6.12 -1.77
C MET A 76 7.92 -7.06 -0.98
N SER A 77 8.49 -7.84 -0.07
CA SER A 77 7.73 -8.77 0.77
C SER A 77 7.21 -8.16 2.07
N LEU A 78 7.59 -6.92 2.40
CA LEU A 78 7.23 -6.22 3.64
C LEU A 78 6.13 -5.18 3.41
N CYS A 79 6.29 -4.33 2.39
CA CYS A 79 5.35 -3.25 2.06
C CYS A 79 4.22 -3.77 1.17
N ARG A 80 3.33 -4.60 1.72
CA ARG A 80 2.21 -5.22 0.99
C ARG A 80 0.90 -4.44 1.05
N GLU A 81 0.80 -3.54 2.02
CA GLU A 81 -0.41 -2.75 2.23
C GLU A 81 -0.54 -1.67 1.15
N LYS A 82 -1.78 -1.45 0.67
CA LYS A 82 -2.06 -0.38 -0.27
C LYS A 82 -2.00 0.96 0.47
N PRO A 83 -1.17 1.92 0.04
CA PRO A 83 -1.13 3.23 0.67
C PRO A 83 -2.41 4.01 0.40
N ASP A 84 -2.88 4.75 1.39
CA ASP A 84 -4.13 5.52 1.33
C ASP A 84 -4.15 6.56 0.20
N MET A 85 -2.98 7.13 -0.11
CA MET A 85 -2.79 8.17 -1.12
C MET A 85 -2.12 7.62 -2.40
N LEU A 86 -2.26 6.32 -2.71
CA LEU A 86 -1.72 5.76 -3.95
C LEU A 86 -2.44 6.40 -5.15
N PRO A 87 -1.73 7.16 -6.02
CA PRO A 87 -2.33 7.66 -7.26
C PRO A 87 -2.76 6.49 -8.16
N PRO A 88 -3.61 6.73 -9.16
CA PRO A 88 -3.88 5.77 -10.22
C PRO A 88 -2.57 5.19 -10.79
N LEU A 89 -2.54 3.88 -11.08
CA LEU A 89 -1.31 3.17 -11.46
C LEU A 89 -0.71 3.73 -12.77
N ASP A 90 -1.55 4.15 -13.70
CA ASP A 90 -1.21 4.87 -14.92
C ASP A 90 -0.51 6.20 -14.64
N ALA A 91 -0.95 6.95 -13.61
CA ALA A 91 -0.31 8.21 -13.21
C ALA A 91 1.11 8.04 -12.66
N ILE A 92 1.45 6.83 -12.18
CA ILE A 92 2.80 6.47 -11.71
C ILE A 92 3.59 5.64 -12.75
N GLY A 93 3.11 5.58 -14.00
CA GLY A 93 3.79 4.89 -15.10
C GLY A 93 3.74 3.36 -15.02
N ILE A 94 2.80 2.81 -14.26
CA ILE A 94 2.53 1.37 -14.18
C ILE A 94 1.27 1.09 -15.00
N GLU A 95 1.46 0.68 -16.25
CA GLU A 95 0.34 0.27 -17.09
C GLU A 95 -0.17 -1.11 -16.68
N PRO A 96 -1.50 -1.33 -16.66
CA PRO A 96 -2.05 -2.68 -16.51
C PRO A 96 -1.49 -3.57 -17.62
N LEU A 97 -0.87 -4.70 -17.24
CA LEU A 97 -0.62 -5.76 -18.21
C LEU A 97 -1.99 -6.29 -18.61
N ASP A 98 -2.42 -5.95 -19.82
CA ASP A 98 -3.73 -6.28 -20.38
C ASP A 98 -4.18 -7.68 -19.97
N GLN A 99 -5.36 -7.76 -19.35
CA GLN A 99 -6.04 -9.02 -19.07
C GLN A 99 -6.42 -9.64 -20.41
N ALA A 100 -5.65 -10.64 -20.84
CA ALA A 100 -6.03 -11.54 -21.93
C ALA A 100 -7.23 -12.41 -21.55
#